data_AF-A0A943R865-F1
#
_entry.id   AF-A0A943R865-F1
#
_cell.length_a   1.000
_cell.length_b   1.000
_cell.length_c   1.000
_cell.angle_alpha   90.00
_cell.angle_beta   90.00
_cell.angle_gamma   90.00
#
_symmetry.space_group_name_H-M   'P 1'
#
loop_
_entity.id
_entity.type
_entity.pdbx_description
1 polymer ?
#
loop_
_entity_poly.entity_id
_entity_poly.type
_entity_poly.pdbx_seq_one_letter_code
_entity_poly.pdbx_strand_id
1 'polypeptide(L)'
;AFDSAASSRVVVLGGDGKELASLSVPGEVRSVSLYGDTVAVLVNGTIYAYSAVGGNPVATVDAGNDAKAVALASESKAYVLGISELRYVDLNAG
;
A
#
# COMPACT_ATOMS: atom_id res chain seq x y z
N ALA A 1 28.93 -7.56 -0.72
CA ALA A 1 27.81 -6.90 -0.02
C ALA A 1 26.54 -7.22 -0.80
N PHE A 2 25.60 -7.96 -0.22
CA PHE A 2 24.29 -8.16 -0.84
C PHE A 2 23.40 -6.99 -0.42
N ASP A 3 23.60 -5.86 -1.08
CA ASP A 3 22.74 -4.69 -0.91
C ASP A 3 21.65 -4.76 -1.98
N SER A 4 20.70 -5.67 -1.77
CA SER A 4 19.43 -5.68 -2.49
C SER A 4 18.40 -5.41 -1.44
N ALA A 5 17.85 -4.19 -1.41
CA ALA A 5 16.64 -3.90 -0.66
C ALA A 5 15.62 -4.97 -1.03
N ALA A 6 15.35 -5.91 -0.12
CA ALA A 6 14.50 -7.05 -0.41
C ALA A 6 13.13 -6.53 -0.83
N SER A 7 12.77 -6.67 -2.11
CA SER A 7 11.44 -6.35 -2.58
C SER A 7 10.49 -7.46 -2.14
N SER A 8 9.31 -7.06 -1.68
CA SER A 8 8.22 -7.97 -1.39
C SER A 8 7.29 -8.06 -2.61
N ARG A 9 6.63 -9.22 -2.76
CA ARG A 9 5.59 -9.42 -3.76
C ARG A 9 4.22 -9.38 -3.08
N VAL A 10 3.33 -8.51 -3.55
CA VAL A 10 1.92 -8.50 -3.17
C VAL A 10 1.09 -8.95 -4.36
N VAL A 11 0.23 -9.95 -4.17
CA VAL A 11 -0.62 -10.50 -5.23
C VAL A 11 -2.07 -10.14 -4.93
N VAL A 12 -2.76 -9.57 -5.93
CA VAL A 12 -4.19 -9.28 -5.87
C VAL A 12 -4.91 -10.42 -6.58
N LEU A 13 -5.84 -11.06 -5.88
CA LEU A 13 -6.66 -12.13 -6.42
C LEU A 13 -8.08 -11.63 -6.67
N GLY A 14 -8.65 -12.03 -7.79
CA GLY A 14 -10.07 -11.84 -8.09
C GLY A 14 -10.94 -12.79 -7.27
N GLY A 15 -12.26 -12.57 -7.31
CA GLY A 15 -13.23 -13.44 -6.63
C GLY A 15 -13.23 -14.89 -7.16
N ASP A 16 -12.69 -15.11 -8.36
CA ASP A 16 -12.48 -16.43 -8.96
C ASP A 16 -11.13 -17.06 -8.59
N GLY A 17 -10.34 -16.42 -7.72
CA GLY A 17 -9.04 -16.86 -7.28
C GLY A 17 -7.91 -16.65 -8.29
N LYS A 18 -8.17 -16.00 -9.43
CA LYS A 18 -7.11 -15.68 -10.40
C LYS A 18 -6.36 -14.43 -10.02
N GLU A 19 -5.09 -14.38 -10.39
CA GLU A 19 -4.25 -13.19 -10.25
C GLU A 19 -4.78 -12.06 -11.14
N LEU A 20 -5.11 -10.92 -10.52
CA LEU A 20 -5.47 -9.67 -11.19
C LEU A 20 -4.26 -8.74 -11.33
N ALA A 21 -3.35 -8.79 -10.36
CA ALA A 21 -2.11 -8.02 -10.34
C ALA A 21 -1.06 -8.69 -9.46
N SER A 22 0.21 -8.45 -9.81
CA SER A 22 1.37 -8.81 -9.00
C SER A 22 2.29 -7.60 -8.87
N LEU A 23 2.35 -7.06 -7.66
CA LEU A 23 3.03 -5.82 -7.31
C LEU A 23 4.41 -6.14 -6.73
N SER A 24 5.44 -5.49 -7.25
CA SER A 24 6.77 -5.46 -6.63
C SER A 24 6.87 -4.23 -5.74
N VAL A 25 6.98 -4.42 -4.43
CA VAL A 25 6.97 -3.35 -3.44
C VAL A 25 8.33 -3.30 -2.74
N PRO A 26 8.96 -2.13 -2.58
CA PRO A 26 10.29 -2.05 -1.97
C PRO A 26 10.21 -2.26 -0.46
N GLY A 27 10.85 -3.31 0.05
CA GLY A 27 10.96 -3.59 1.48
C GLY A 27 9.89 -4.54 2.02
N GLU A 28 9.87 -4.68 3.35
CA GLU A 28 8.95 -5.56 4.07
C GLU A 28 7.56 -4.93 4.18
N VAL A 29 6.53 -5.67 3.73
CA VAL A 29 5.14 -5.23 3.81
C VAL A 29 4.64 -5.31 5.25
N ARG A 30 4.25 -4.16 5.80
CA ARG A 30 3.69 -4.04 7.15
C ARG A 30 2.19 -4.28 7.18
N SER A 31 1.47 -3.73 6.20
CA SER A 31 0.01 -3.74 6.13
C SER A 31 -0.43 -3.55 4.69
N VAL A 32 -1.57 -4.13 4.33
CA VAL A 32 -2.23 -3.93 3.03
C VAL A 32 -3.69 -3.57 3.24
N SER A 33 -4.25 -2.77 2.33
CA SER A 33 -5.67 -2.49 2.26
C SER A 33 -6.11 -2.42 0.80
N LEU A 34 -7.31 -2.90 0.51
CA LEU A 34 -7.93 -2.87 -0.82
C LEU A 34 -9.28 -2.15 -0.73
N TYR A 35 -9.53 -1.20 -1.63
CA TYR A 35 -10.82 -0.54 -1.80
C TYR A 35 -11.02 -0.20 -3.27
N GLY A 36 -12.11 -0.68 -3.89
CA GLY A 36 -12.34 -0.47 -5.32
C GLY A 36 -11.15 -1.00 -6.15
N ASP A 37 -10.65 -0.17 -7.06
CA ASP A 37 -9.44 -0.48 -7.83
C ASP A 37 -8.13 -0.07 -7.13
N THR A 38 -8.12 0.32 -5.87
CA THR A 38 -6.88 0.76 -5.19
C THR A 38 -6.40 -0.24 -4.14
N VAL A 39 -5.13 -0.60 -4.24
CA VAL A 39 -4.37 -1.36 -3.23
C VAL A 39 -3.37 -0.43 -2.58
N ALA A 40 -3.48 -0.20 -1.28
CA ALA A 40 -2.47 0.50 -0.48
C ALA A 40 -1.59 -0.50 0.25
N VAL A 41 -0.27 -0.36 0.10
CA VAL A 41 0.74 -1.19 0.75
C VAL A 41 1.61 -0.30 1.62
N LEU A 42 1.64 -0.54 2.93
CA LEU A 42 2.48 0.19 3.88
C LEU A 42 3.83 -0.51 4.01
N VAL A 43 4.92 0.22 3.73
CA VAL A 43 6.29 -0.22 3.95
C VAL A 43 7.11 0.90 4.57
N ASN A 44 7.74 0.63 5.72
CA ASN A 44 8.66 1.56 6.41
C ASN A 44 8.16 3.00 6.52
N GLY A 45 6.88 3.19 6.85
CA GLY A 45 6.29 4.53 6.98
C GLY A 45 5.82 5.18 5.67
N THR A 46 5.91 4.47 4.55
CA THR A 46 5.43 4.94 3.24
C THR A 46 4.27 4.08 2.75
N ILE A 47 3.21 4.71 2.26
CA ILE A 47 2.15 4.03 1.51
C ILE A 47 2.51 4.04 0.03
N TYR A 48 2.55 2.86 -0.57
CA TYR A 48 2.58 2.65 -2.01
C TYR A 48 1.18 2.25 -2.47
N ALA A 49 0.56 3.08 -3.31
CA ALA A 49 -0.76 2.80 -3.87
C ALA A 49 -0.62 2.29 -5.30
N TYR A 50 -1.37 1.23 -5.63
CA TYR A 50 -1.41 0.61 -6.96
C TYR A 50 -2.84 0.33 -7.39
N SER A 51 -3.05 0.23 -8.70
CA SER A 51 -4.29 -0.30 -9.26
C SER A 51 -4.41 -1.80 -8.96
N ALA A 52 -5.57 -2.24 -8.49
CA ALA A 52 -5.88 -3.63 -8.18
C ALA A 52 -5.93 -4.49 -9.46
N VAL A 53 -6.24 -3.86 -10.59
CA VAL A 53 -6.24 -4.48 -11.92
C VAL A 53 -5.00 -4.05 -12.71
N GLY A 54 -4.10 -5.01 -13.00
CA GLY A 54 -2.90 -4.75 -13.78
C GLY A 54 -1.73 -4.13 -13.00
N GLY A 55 -1.95 -3.61 -11.78
CA GLY A 55 -0.85 -3.27 -10.87
C GLY A 55 -0.12 -1.97 -11.15
N ASN A 56 -0.73 -1.05 -11.89
CA ASN A 56 -0.11 0.25 -12.20
C ASN A 56 0.09 1.08 -10.93
N PRO A 57 1.24 1.74 -10.71
CA PRO A 57 1.43 2.67 -9.60
C PRO A 57 0.43 3.84 -9.69
N VAL A 58 -0.17 4.18 -8.55
CA VAL A 58 -1.12 5.29 -8.42
C VAL A 58 -0.48 6.45 -7.65
N ALA A 59 0.10 6.17 -6.48
CA ALA A 59 0.67 7.19 -5.62
C ALA A 59 1.72 6.63 -4.66
N THR A 60 2.52 7.51 -4.09
CA THR A 60 3.43 7.23 -2.97
C THR A 60 3.30 8.35 -1.95
N VAL A 61 2.93 8.02 -0.72
CA VAL A 61 2.60 8.99 0.32
C VAL A 61 3.34 8.66 1.62
N ASP A 62 3.88 9.68 2.28
CA ASP A 62 4.44 9.55 3.63
C ASP A 62 3.30 9.31 4.64
N ALA A 63 3.36 8.17 5.32
CA ALA A 63 2.43 7.74 6.34
C ALA A 63 2.99 7.92 7.77
N GLY A 64 4.24 8.38 7.89
CA GLY A 64 4.99 8.54 9.12
C GLY A 64 5.73 7.28 9.54
N ASN A 65 6.95 7.45 10.07
CA ASN A 65 7.84 6.35 10.49
C ASN A 65 7.26 5.44 11.59
N ASP A 66 6.28 5.92 12.35
CA ASP A 66 5.59 5.18 13.40
C ASP A 66 4.37 4.39 12.89
N ALA A 67 4.05 4.45 11.59
CA ALA A 67 2.89 3.78 11.01
C ALA A 67 2.94 2.26 11.20
N LYS A 68 1.80 1.69 11.62
CA LYS A 68 1.60 0.27 11.92
C LYS A 68 0.57 -0.39 11.01
N ALA A 69 -0.43 0.34 10.55
CA ALA A 69 -1.45 -0.18 9.64
C ALA A 69 -2.00 0.92 8.72
N VAL A 70 -2.55 0.50 7.59
CA VAL A 70 -3.28 1.35 6.65
C VAL A 70 -4.64 0.73 6.35
N ALA A 71 -5.68 1.56 6.30
CA ALA A 71 -7.02 1.18 5.86
C ALA A 71 -7.55 2.23 4.88
N LEU A 72 -7.86 1.82 3.65
CA LEU A 72 -8.46 2.69 2.65
C LEU A 72 -9.90 3.04 3.05
N ALA A 73 -10.22 4.33 3.06
CA ALA A 73 -11.56 4.87 3.28
C ALA A 73 -12.30 5.14 1.94
N SER A 74 -11.53 5.32 0.86
CA SER A 74 -11.97 5.39 -0.52
C SER A 74 -10.79 4.99 -1.42
N GLU A 75 -10.96 5.06 -2.75
CA GLU A 75 -9.85 4.86 -3.71
C GLU A 75 -8.74 5.91 -3.58
N SER A 76 -9.01 7.04 -2.93
CA SER A 76 -8.05 8.15 -2.83
C SER A 76 -7.75 8.59 -1.40
N LYS A 77 -8.32 7.96 -0.38
CA LYS A 77 -8.13 8.38 1.02
C LYS A 77 -7.90 7.20 1.93
N ALA A 78 -7.05 7.36 2.93
CA ALA A 78 -6.71 6.30 3.86
C ALA A 78 -6.63 6.79 5.31
N TYR A 79 -6.95 5.89 6.23
CA TYR A 79 -6.59 6.00 7.64
C TYR A 79 -5.26 5.28 7.87
N VAL A 80 -4.35 5.93 8.60
CA VAL A 80 -3.09 5.36 9.04
C VAL A 80 -3.09 5.27 10.55
N LEU A 81 -2.89 4.06 11.06
CA LEU A 81 -2.67 3.84 12.48
C LEU A 81 -1.18 4.04 12.79
N GLY A 82 -0.85 5.17 13.43
CA GLY A 82 0.45 5.40 14.06
C GLY A 82 0.49 4.83 15.49
N ILE A 83 1.62 5.00 16.18
CA ILE A 83 1.74 4.55 17.58
C ILE A 83 0.90 5.45 18.51
N SER A 84 0.88 6.76 18.24
CA SER A 84 0.28 7.75 19.12
C SER A 84 -0.95 8.44 18.53
N GLU A 85 -1.24 8.24 17.25
CA GLU A 85 -2.31 8.94 16.55
C GLU A 85 -2.89 8.13 15.39
N LEU A 86 -4.12 8.47 15.01
CA LEU A 86 -4.73 8.05 13.76
C LEU A 86 -4.65 9.23 12.79
N ARG A 87 -4.01 9.03 11.64
CA ARG A 87 -3.89 10.04 10.59
C ARG A 87 -4.87 9.75 9.46
N TYR A 88 -5.40 10.80 8.83
CA TYR A 88 -6.21 10.70 7.62
C TYR A 88 -5.45 11.34 6.47
N VAL A 89 -5.12 10.55 5.44
CA VAL A 89 -4.25 10.96 4.33
C VAL A 89 -5.00 10.89 3.00
N ASP A 90 -4.65 11.81 2.10
CA ASP A 90 -5.11 11.81 0.71
C ASP A 90 -4.00 11.23 -0.19
N LEU A 91 -4.36 10.26 -1.03
CA LEU A 91 -3.44 9.58 -1.94
C LEU A 91 -3.28 10.34 -3.27
N ASN A 92 -4.14 11.32 -3.55
CA ASN A 92 -4.03 12.17 -4.73
C ASN A 92 -3.26 13.46 -4.46
N ALA A 93 -2.86 13.71 -3.21
CA ALA A 93 -2.03 14.85 -2.84
C ALA A 93 -0.56 14.60 -3.26
N GLY A 94 -0.32 14.61 -4.57
CA GLY A 94 1.02 14.70 -5.15
C GLY A 94 1.50 16.14 -5.22
#